data_AF-A0A9W6L8S5-F1
#
_entry.id   AF-A0A9W6L8S5-F1
#
_cell.length_a   1.000
_cell.length_b   1.000
_cell.length_c   1.000
_cell.angle_alpha   90.00
_cell.angle_beta   90.00
_cell.angle_gamma   90.00
#
_symmetry.space_group_name_H-M   'P 1'
#
loop_
_entity.id
_entity.type
_entity.pdbx_description
1 polymer ?
#
loop_
_entity_poly.entity_id
_entity_poly.type
_entity_poly.pdbx_seq_one_letter_code
_entity_poly.pdbx_strand_id
1 'polypeptide(L)'
;MGQGLSTEKMRLLLELKDSLTHLMCGGIQDDSSRNAMEAMVKKYIEEEAVNFTERELVVNFSTVEESFKLFFGYLLAKGMVEVAEK
;
A
#
# COMPACT_ATOMS: atom_id res chain seq x y z
N MET A 1 5.33 21.06 -15.81
CA MET A 1 5.62 20.00 -16.80
C MET A 1 5.28 18.69 -16.12
N GLY A 2 4.17 18.05 -16.52
CA GLY A 2 3.73 16.79 -15.92
C GLY A 2 4.69 15.68 -16.32
N GLN A 3 5.57 15.28 -15.41
CA GLN A 3 6.33 14.05 -15.58
C GLN A 3 5.34 12.91 -15.34
N GLY A 4 4.85 12.31 -16.42
CA GLY A 4 4.11 11.06 -16.34
C GLY A 4 4.97 9.99 -15.66
N LEU A 5 4.31 9.03 -15.01
CA LEU A 5 5.00 7.89 -14.42
C LEU A 5 5.73 7.12 -15.54
N SER A 6 6.96 6.70 -15.29
CA SER A 6 7.65 5.77 -16.19
C SER A 6 6.89 4.43 -16.21
N THR A 7 7.04 3.67 -17.28
CA THR A 7 6.46 2.32 -17.39
C THR A 7 6.93 1.42 -16.25
N GLU A 8 8.19 1.54 -15.84
CA GLU A 8 8.76 0.74 -14.74
C GLU A 8 8.15 1.14 -13.40
N LYS A 9 8.02 2.44 -13.11
CA LYS A 9 7.35 2.91 -11.89
C LYS A 9 5.89 2.45 -11.84
N MET A 10 5.18 2.50 -12.97
CA MET A 10 3.81 1.98 -13.04
C MET A 10 3.75 0.48 -12.74
N ARG A 11 4.68 -0.31 -13.30
CA ARG A 11 4.78 -1.75 -13.03
C ARG A 11 5.01 -2.02 -11.54
N LEU A 12 5.97 -1.33 -10.93
CA LEU A 12 6.29 -1.46 -9.51
C LEU A 12 5.10 -1.10 -8.60
N LEU A 13 4.39 -0.01 -8.91
CA LEU A 13 3.20 0.40 -8.14
C LEU A 13 2.06 -0.63 -8.26
N LEU A 14 1.87 -1.22 -9.44
CA LEU A 14 0.87 -2.28 -9.64
C LEU A 14 1.23 -3.56 -8.88
N GLU A 15 2.48 -3.99 -8.95
CA GLU A 15 2.98 -5.16 -8.22
C GLU A 15 2.85 -4.97 -6.71
N LEU A 16 3.17 -3.76 -6.22
CA LEU A 16 2.97 -3.40 -4.82
C LEU A 16 1.49 -3.45 -4.42
N LYS A 17 0.61 -2.87 -5.24
CA LYS A 17 -0.84 -2.89 -5.00
C LYS A 17 -1.35 -4.33 -4.88
N ASP A 18 -0.97 -5.20 -5.81
CA ASP A 18 -1.43 -6.58 -5.84
C ASP A 18 -0.88 -7.38 -4.65
N SER A 19 0.39 -7.15 -4.29
CA SER A 19 1.03 -7.79 -3.14
C SER A 19 0.37 -7.38 -1.82
N LEU A 20 0.15 -6.08 -1.61
CA LEU A 20 -0.54 -5.58 -0.42
C LEU A 20 -1.99 -6.04 -0.37
N THR A 21 -2.69 -6.06 -1.51
CA THR A 21 -4.07 -6.57 -1.57
C THR A 21 -4.12 -8.03 -1.16
N HIS A 22 -3.21 -8.86 -1.69
CA HIS A 22 -3.16 -10.27 -1.31
C HIS A 22 -2.85 -10.45 0.18
N LEU A 23 -1.87 -9.71 0.69
CA LEU A 23 -1.45 -9.77 2.09
C LEU A 23 -2.55 -9.35 3.06
N MET A 24 -3.22 -8.22 2.78
CA MET A 24 -4.19 -7.63 3.69
C MET A 24 -5.58 -8.24 3.56
N CYS A 25 -5.97 -8.65 2.35
CA CYS A 25 -7.32 -9.16 2.09
C CYS A 25 -7.42 -10.69 2.11
N GLY A 26 -6.30 -11.42 2.07
CA GLY A 26 -6.30 -12.89 1.94
C GLY A 26 -7.04 -13.65 3.04
N GLY A 27 -7.17 -13.06 4.23
CA GLY A 27 -7.90 -13.63 5.37
C GLY A 27 -9.31 -13.09 5.59
N ILE A 28 -9.77 -12.11 4.78
CA ILE A 28 -11.04 -11.43 5.00
C ILE A 28 -12.13 -12.15 4.20
N GLN A 29 -13.04 -12.84 4.91
CA GLN A 29 -14.16 -13.57 4.29
C GLN A 29 -15.39 -12.69 4.03
N ASP A 30 -15.53 -11.57 4.76
CA ASP A 30 -16.63 -10.63 4.56
C ASP A 30 -16.32 -9.68 3.40
N ASP A 31 -17.17 -9.69 2.38
CA ASP A 31 -16.99 -8.90 1.16
C ASP A 31 -16.96 -7.40 1.42
N SER A 32 -17.74 -6.89 2.38
CA SER A 32 -17.75 -5.46 2.71
C SER A 32 -16.41 -5.02 3.29
N SER A 33 -15.90 -5.77 4.26
CA SER A 33 -14.60 -5.54 4.91
C SER A 33 -13.45 -5.70 3.93
N ARG A 34 -13.54 -6.69 3.04
CA ARG A 34 -12.56 -6.92 1.99
C ARG A 34 -12.51 -5.73 1.03
N ASN A 35 -13.67 -5.30 0.51
CA ASN A 35 -13.76 -4.15 -0.39
C ASN A 35 -13.23 -2.86 0.27
N ALA A 36 -13.50 -2.66 1.57
CA ALA A 36 -12.95 -1.54 2.32
C ALA A 36 -11.42 -1.60 2.38
N MET A 37 -10.84 -2.78 2.67
CA MET A 37 -9.39 -2.96 2.69
C MET A 37 -8.75 -2.77 1.31
N GLU A 38 -9.34 -3.31 0.25
CA GLU A 38 -8.88 -3.10 -1.13
C GLU A 38 -8.89 -1.62 -1.52
N ALA A 39 -9.94 -0.89 -1.12
CA ALA A 39 -10.00 0.56 -1.33
C ALA A 39 -8.91 1.32 -0.56
N MET A 40 -8.56 0.85 0.64
CA MET A 40 -7.48 1.44 1.44
C MET A 40 -6.10 1.19 0.84
N VAL A 41 -5.83 -0.01 0.36
CA VAL A 41 -4.60 -0.31 -0.40
C VAL A 41 -4.52 0.59 -1.62
N LYS A 42 -5.61 0.72 -2.39
CA LYS A 42 -5.65 1.60 -3.57
C LYS A 42 -5.31 3.05 -3.20
N LYS A 43 -5.92 3.60 -2.14
CA LYS A 43 -5.63 4.97 -1.68
C LYS A 43 -4.18 5.14 -1.26
N TYR A 44 -3.60 4.15 -0.57
CA TYR A 44 -2.19 4.17 -0.22
C TYR A 44 -1.29 4.28 -1.47
N ILE A 45 -1.59 3.52 -2.52
CA ILE A 45 -0.81 3.59 -3.76
C ILE A 45 -0.93 4.97 -4.41
N GLU A 46 -2.14 5.51 -4.49
CA GLU A 46 -2.44 6.77 -5.17
C GLU A 46 -1.97 8.01 -4.41
N GLU A 47 -2.02 7.99 -3.08
CA GLU A 47 -1.69 9.14 -2.24
C GLU A 47 -0.24 9.14 -1.75
N GLU A 48 0.29 7.96 -1.43
CA GLU A 48 1.59 7.82 -0.75
C GLU A 48 2.61 7.16 -1.66
N ALA A 49 2.35 5.93 -2.14
CA ALA A 49 3.36 5.13 -2.81
C ALA A 49 3.82 5.76 -4.15
N VAL A 50 2.93 6.50 -4.82
CA VAL A 50 3.25 7.24 -6.04
C VAL A 50 4.36 8.28 -5.84
N ASN A 51 4.61 8.74 -4.60
CA ASN A 51 5.64 9.72 -4.31
C ASN A 51 7.03 9.10 -4.18
N PHE A 52 7.13 7.78 -3.99
CA PHE A 52 8.43 7.09 -3.97
C PHE A 52 9.07 7.07 -5.36
N THR A 53 10.39 7.16 -5.39
CA THR A 53 11.19 6.84 -6.59
C THR A 53 11.14 5.33 -6.87
N GLU A 54 11.47 4.92 -8.10
CA GLU A 54 11.58 3.50 -8.46
C GLU A 54 12.52 2.74 -7.52
N ARG A 55 13.64 3.34 -7.14
CA ARG A 55 14.59 2.74 -6.20
C ARG A 55 13.99 2.55 -4.82
N GLU A 56 13.26 3.54 -4.32
CA GLU A 56 12.57 3.43 -3.03
C GLU A 56 11.47 2.36 -3.09
N LEU A 57 10.73 2.27 -4.19
CA LEU A 57 9.74 1.20 -4.38
C LEU A 57 10.39 -0.20 -4.34
N VAL A 58 11.59 -0.36 -4.91
CA VAL A 58 12.30 -1.65 -4.85
C VAL A 58 12.83 -1.94 -3.45
N VAL A 59 13.40 -0.94 -2.77
CA VAL A 59 14.05 -1.13 -1.46
C VAL A 59 13.03 -1.28 -0.34
N ASN A 60 12.05 -0.37 -0.27
CA ASN A 60 11.10 -0.30 0.82
C ASN A 60 10.08 -1.45 0.79
N PHE A 61 9.86 -2.04 -0.38
CA PHE A 61 8.91 -3.14 -0.55
C PHE A 61 9.60 -4.45 -0.94
N SER A 62 10.91 -4.56 -0.67
CA SER A 62 11.65 -5.81 -0.88
C SER A 62 11.26 -6.91 0.11
N THR A 63 10.55 -6.57 1.19
CA THR A 63 10.11 -7.52 2.21
C THR A 63 8.65 -7.27 2.60
N VAL A 64 7.98 -8.35 3.01
CA VAL A 64 6.60 -8.32 3.52
C VAL A 64 6.49 -7.44 4.76
N GLU A 65 7.46 -7.54 5.68
CA GLU A 65 7.46 -6.79 6.94
C GLU A 65 7.51 -5.28 6.70
N GLU A 66 8.42 -4.81 5.85
CA GLU A 66 8.57 -3.39 5.57
C GLU A 66 7.36 -2.84 4.80
N SER A 67 6.83 -3.63 3.85
CA SER A 67 5.60 -3.29 3.14
C SER A 67 4.41 -3.10 4.08
N PHE A 68 4.30 -3.99 5.08
CA PHE A 68 3.26 -3.90 6.10
C PHE A 68 3.46 -2.67 7.01
N LYS A 69 4.69 -2.40 7.46
CA LYS A 69 5.01 -1.23 8.30
C LYS A 69 4.63 0.07 7.62
N LEU A 70 4.98 0.24 6.34
CA LEU A 70 4.68 1.46 5.59
C LEU A 70 3.18 1.64 5.34
N PHE A 71 2.49 0.57 4.95
CA PHE A 71 1.04 0.62 4.77
C PHE A 71 0.31 0.89 6.10
N PHE A 72 0.69 0.22 7.18
CA PHE A 72 0.11 0.44 8.50
C PHE A 72 0.41 1.83 9.05
N GLY A 73 1.63 2.34 8.82
CA GLY A 73 2.00 3.72 9.14
C GLY A 73 1.12 4.74 8.41
N TYR A 74 0.80 4.49 7.14
CA TYR A 74 -0.19 5.29 6.40
C TYR A 74 -1.59 5.22 7.03
N LEU A 75 -2.07 4.03 7.40
CA LEU A 75 -3.37 3.88 8.07
C LEU A 75 -3.43 4.65 9.39
N LEU A 76 -2.37 4.58 10.19
CA LEU A 76 -2.23 5.32 11.45
C LEU A 76 -2.26 6.83 11.21
N ALA A 77 -1.48 7.33 10.25
CA ALA A 77 -1.42 8.75 9.91
C ALA A 77 -2.78 9.29 9.42
N LYS A 78 -3.61 8.43 8.81
CA LYS A 78 -4.97 8.75 8.39
C LYS A 78 -6.04 8.58 9.48
N GLY A 79 -5.65 8.13 10.69
CA GLY A 79 -6.57 7.85 11.79
C GLY A 79 -7.53 6.70 11.51
N MET A 80 -7.16 5.79 10.60
CA MET A 80 -7.99 4.65 10.19
C MET A 80 -7.83 3.45 11.13
N VAL A 81 -6.73 3.42 11.88
CA VAL A 81 -6.41 2.43 12.90
C VAL A 81 -5.84 3.15 14.10
N GLU A 82 -6.10 2.64 15.31
CA GLU A 82 -5.52 3.13 16.55
C GLU A 82 -4.57 2.07 17.11
N VAL A 83 -3.42 2.49 17.62
CA VAL A 83 -2.57 1.59 18.40
C VAL A 83 -3.23 1.44 19.76
N ALA A 84 -3.76 0.25 20.06
CA ALA A 84 -4.22 -0.06 21.40
C ALA A 84 -3.00 -0.11 22.34
N GLU A 85 -2.72 0.98 23.04
CA GLU A 85 -1.76 0.98 24.14
C GLU A 85 -2.27 0.02 25.23
N LYS A 86 -1.46 -0.97 25.58
CA LYS A 86 -1.67 -1.87 26.72
C LYS A 86 -0.80 -1.43 27.89
#